data_AF-I1ZED7-F1
#
_entry.id   AF-I1ZED7-F1
#
_cell.length_a   1.000
_cell.length_b   1.000
_cell.length_c   1.000
_cell.angle_alpha   90.00
_cell.angle_beta   90.00
_cell.angle_gamma   90.00
#
_symmetry.space_group_name_H-M   'P 1'
#
loop_
_entity.id
_entity.type
_entity.pdbx_description
1 polymer ?
#
loop_
_entity_poly.entity_id
_entity_poly.type
_entity_poly.pdbx_seq_one_letter_code
_entity_poly.pdbx_strand_id
1 'polypeptide(L)'
;AQAWAEVLKLERVGRHDSFFELGGHSLLAIRLVTLLQQADLHITLAELFEHASVAAIAALLSQRGGAPQPQQQTLIPVRTGGSQPPLFLVHEFSGLDLYFPALGKHIAGDFPIYGLPGVALGQPQLHTMQCLATRLVGIIREVQAEGPYRLAGWSFGGVLAYEIAQQLIGQDQVVEFPEEQTVDRLFEAQAQAHPEATAAVHGQQSLSYGELNARANRLAHYLMGLGVKAEDSVAILLKRSLNLLGNQLAINKCVAVNVATGQPTRRLKRQI
;
A
#
# COMPACT_ATOMS: atom_id res chain seq x y z
N ALA A 1 -7.32 2.45 -26.12
CA ALA A 1 -8.24 1.37 -26.54
C ALA A 1 -7.49 0.08 -26.86
N GLN A 2 -6.50 0.08 -27.76
CA GLN A 2 -5.73 -1.13 -28.10
C GLN A 2 -5.01 -1.77 -26.89
N ALA A 3 -4.34 -0.98 -26.06
CA ALA A 3 -3.71 -1.49 -24.83
C ALA A 3 -4.72 -2.14 -23.85
N TRP A 4 -5.94 -1.60 -23.73
CA TRP A 4 -7.02 -2.23 -22.95
C TRP A 4 -7.42 -3.57 -23.55
N ALA A 5 -7.66 -3.61 -24.86
CA ALA A 5 -8.07 -4.81 -25.59
C ALA A 5 -7.02 -5.94 -25.45
N GLU A 6 -5.74 -5.60 -25.57
CA GLU A 6 -4.63 -6.54 -25.39
C GLU A 6 -4.57 -7.11 -23.97
N VAL A 7 -4.64 -6.24 -22.96
CA VAL A 7 -4.51 -6.64 -21.56
C VAL A 7 -5.71 -7.47 -21.09
N LEU A 8 -6.92 -7.04 -21.47
CA LEU A 8 -8.17 -7.70 -21.09
C LEU A 8 -8.51 -8.89 -22.00
N LYS A 9 -7.74 -9.10 -23.08
CA LYS A 9 -8.00 -10.11 -24.12
C LYS A 9 -9.40 -9.99 -24.73
N LEU A 10 -9.80 -8.75 -25.03
CA LEU A 10 -11.09 -8.43 -25.64
C LEU A 10 -10.88 -8.00 -27.10
N GLU A 11 -11.80 -8.37 -28.00
CA GLU A 11 -11.71 -7.96 -29.40
C GLU A 11 -11.98 -6.46 -29.61
N ARG A 12 -12.86 -5.88 -28.79
CA ARG A 12 -13.22 -4.46 -28.84
C ARG A 12 -13.43 -3.91 -27.43
N VAL A 13 -12.99 -2.66 -27.24
CA VAL A 13 -13.17 -1.90 -26.00
C VAL A 13 -13.71 -0.53 -26.39
N GLY A 14 -14.87 -0.17 -25.87
CA GLY A 14 -15.51 1.13 -26.03
C GLY A 14 -14.73 2.22 -25.32
N ARG A 15 -14.84 3.46 -25.82
CA ARG A 15 -14.09 4.59 -25.24
C ARG A 15 -14.53 4.97 -23.83
N HIS A 16 -15.75 4.61 -23.44
CA HIS A 16 -16.33 4.90 -22.13
C HIS A 16 -16.36 3.67 -21.22
N ASP A 17 -15.92 2.50 -21.70
CA ASP A 17 -15.95 1.28 -20.91
C ASP A 17 -14.90 1.38 -19.79
N SER A 18 -15.32 1.05 -18.56
CA SER A 18 -14.44 1.01 -17.40
C SER A 18 -13.55 -0.23 -17.45
N PHE A 19 -12.24 -0.03 -17.27
CA PHE A 19 -11.24 -1.11 -17.21
C PHE A 19 -11.62 -2.20 -16.20
N PHE A 20 -12.12 -1.79 -15.03
CA PHE A 20 -12.44 -2.72 -13.94
C PHE A 20 -13.79 -3.41 -14.15
N GLU A 21 -14.77 -2.74 -14.78
CA GLU A 21 -16.06 -3.36 -15.13
C GLU A 21 -15.91 -4.43 -16.22
N LEU A 22 -14.92 -4.25 -17.11
CA LEU A 22 -14.55 -5.24 -18.12
C LEU A 22 -13.73 -6.43 -17.56
N GLY A 23 -13.60 -6.55 -16.24
CA GLY A 23 -12.88 -7.64 -15.58
C GLY A 23 -11.40 -7.36 -15.31
N GLY A 24 -10.95 -6.11 -15.50
CA GLY A 24 -9.62 -5.66 -15.10
C GLY A 24 -9.42 -5.76 -13.59
N HIS A 25 -8.23 -6.19 -13.18
CA HIS A 25 -7.81 -6.25 -11.76
C HIS A 25 -6.38 -5.76 -11.61
N SER A 26 -5.87 -5.63 -10.37
CA SER A 26 -4.60 -4.96 -10.07
C SER A 26 -3.42 -5.43 -10.95
N LEU A 27 -3.23 -6.73 -11.16
CA LEU A 27 -2.15 -7.24 -12.04
C LEU A 27 -2.32 -6.83 -13.52
N LEU A 28 -3.55 -6.84 -14.05
CA LEU A 28 -3.83 -6.39 -15.41
C LEU A 28 -3.66 -4.87 -15.51
N ALA A 29 -4.09 -4.13 -14.49
CA ALA A 29 -3.96 -2.69 -14.40
C ALA A 29 -2.47 -2.27 -14.37
N ILE A 30 -1.62 -2.98 -13.62
CA ILE A 30 -0.16 -2.80 -13.64
C ILE A 30 0.40 -3.04 -15.04
N ARG A 31 0.05 -4.18 -15.66
CA ARG A 31 0.51 -4.51 -17.01
C ARG A 31 0.09 -3.45 -18.03
N LEU A 32 -1.12 -2.92 -17.88
CA LEU A 32 -1.63 -1.85 -18.72
C LEU A 32 -0.83 -0.55 -18.54
N VAL A 33 -0.58 -0.14 -17.30
CA VAL A 33 0.28 1.02 -17.00
C VAL A 33 1.67 0.84 -17.62
N THR A 34 2.28 -0.35 -17.48
CA THR A 34 3.57 -0.65 -18.10
C THR A 34 3.53 -0.54 -19.63
N LEU A 35 2.50 -1.08 -20.29
CA LEU A 35 2.36 -1.01 -21.74
C LEU A 35 2.18 0.43 -22.24
N LEU A 36 1.42 1.24 -21.51
CA LEU A 36 1.24 2.66 -21.85
C LEU A 36 2.54 3.45 -21.65
N GLN A 37 3.29 3.17 -20.58
CA GLN A 37 4.61 3.78 -20.37
C GLN A 37 5.60 3.44 -21.50
N GLN A 38 5.58 2.20 -22.01
CA GLN A 38 6.40 1.81 -23.17
C GLN A 38 6.03 2.57 -24.46
N ALA A 39 4.79 3.08 -24.53
CA ALA A 39 4.30 3.92 -25.62
C ALA A 39 4.43 5.43 -25.31
N ASP A 40 5.22 5.82 -24.31
CA ASP A 40 5.41 7.20 -23.83
C ASP A 40 4.13 7.87 -23.30
N LEU A 41 3.15 7.05 -22.90
CA LEU A 41 1.91 7.49 -22.26
C LEU A 41 2.01 7.26 -20.76
N HIS A 42 2.50 8.27 -20.05
CA HIS A 42 2.73 8.20 -18.60
C HIS A 42 1.43 8.42 -17.84
N ILE A 43 0.89 7.33 -17.29
CA ILE A 43 -0.16 7.37 -16.26
C ILE A 43 0.28 6.61 -15.02
N THR A 44 -0.23 7.01 -13.86
CA THR A 44 -0.08 6.26 -12.63
C THR A 44 -1.19 5.22 -12.51
N LEU A 45 -0.97 4.22 -11.65
CA LEU A 45 -2.03 3.26 -11.38
C LEU A 45 -3.18 3.91 -10.60
N ALA A 46 -2.89 4.87 -9.71
CA ALA A 46 -3.90 5.66 -9.02
C ALA A 46 -4.82 6.41 -10.00
N GLU A 47 -4.25 7.05 -11.04
CA GLU A 47 -5.02 7.69 -12.11
C GLU A 47 -5.89 6.70 -12.87
N LEU A 48 -5.39 5.48 -13.13
CA LEU A 48 -6.20 4.44 -13.76
C LEU A 48 -7.39 4.02 -12.86
N PHE A 49 -7.21 3.98 -11.55
CA PHE A 49 -8.30 3.72 -10.59
C PHE A 49 -9.34 4.84 -10.56
N GLU A 50 -8.90 6.10 -10.60
CA GLU A 50 -9.79 7.26 -10.57
C GLU A 50 -10.50 7.51 -11.92
N HIS A 51 -9.82 7.19 -13.01
CA HIS A 51 -10.24 7.47 -14.38
C HIS A 51 -10.24 6.20 -15.22
N ALA A 52 -11.09 5.23 -14.85
CA ALA A 52 -11.03 3.87 -15.38
C ALA A 52 -11.40 3.69 -16.88
N SER A 53 -11.81 4.74 -17.62
CA SER A 53 -12.17 4.65 -19.04
C SER A 53 -11.10 5.20 -19.96
N VAL A 54 -11.05 4.69 -21.20
CA VAL A 54 -10.12 5.16 -22.24
C VAL A 54 -10.27 6.67 -22.49
N ALA A 55 -11.51 7.17 -22.52
CA ALA A 55 -11.78 8.60 -22.73
C ALA A 55 -11.26 9.47 -21.58
N ALA A 56 -11.43 9.02 -20.33
CA ALA A 56 -10.97 9.77 -19.16
C ALA A 56 -9.43 9.83 -19.10
N ILE A 57 -8.75 8.69 -19.35
CA ILE A 57 -7.29 8.65 -19.44
C ILE A 57 -6.76 9.50 -20.61
N ALA A 58 -7.40 9.44 -21.78
CA ALA A 58 -7.01 10.27 -22.92
C ALA A 58 -7.16 11.78 -22.63
N ALA A 59 -8.23 12.17 -21.93
CA ALA A 59 -8.42 13.55 -21.50
C ALA A 59 -7.33 14.00 -20.50
N LEU A 60 -7.01 13.16 -19.52
CA LEU A 60 -5.92 13.40 -18.56
C LEU A 60 -4.57 13.58 -19.27
N LEU A 61 -4.24 12.69 -20.21
CA LEU A 61 -3.00 12.77 -21.00
C LEU A 61 -2.96 13.99 -21.92
N SER A 62 -4.10 14.39 -22.49
CA SER A 62 -4.18 15.60 -23.34
C SER A 62 -3.94 16.89 -22.55
N GLN A 63 -4.37 16.93 -21.29
CA GLN A 63 -4.11 18.05 -20.38
C GLN A 63 -2.63 18.13 -19.95
N ARG A 64 -1.87 17.02 -20.05
CA ARG A 64 -0.44 16.93 -19.72
C ARG A 64 0.50 17.36 -20.86
N GLY A 65 -0.01 17.85 -21.98
CA GLY A 65 0.71 18.10 -23.23
C GLY A 65 1.85 19.15 -23.20
N GLY A 66 2.88 18.94 -22.37
CA GLY A 66 4.13 19.68 -22.34
C GLY A 66 5.27 18.82 -21.80
N ALA A 67 6.11 18.33 -22.73
CA ALA A 67 7.39 17.62 -22.56
C ALA A 67 7.44 16.41 -21.58
N PRO A 68 8.06 15.28 -21.98
CA PRO A 68 8.35 14.20 -21.03
C PRO A 68 9.43 14.70 -20.06
N GLN A 69 9.01 15.09 -18.86
CA GLN A 69 9.95 15.21 -17.76
C GLN A 69 10.37 13.78 -17.40
N PRO A 70 11.67 13.46 -17.33
CA PRO A 70 12.11 12.17 -16.79
C PRO A 70 11.39 11.98 -15.47
N GLN A 71 10.77 10.83 -15.22
CA GLN A 71 10.07 10.52 -13.96
C GLN A 71 10.97 10.97 -12.80
N GLN A 72 10.72 12.19 -12.32
CA GLN A 72 11.50 12.77 -11.26
C GLN A 72 11.19 11.91 -10.04
N GLN A 73 12.19 11.75 -9.20
CA GLN A 73 12.11 11.04 -7.92
C GLN A 73 11.25 11.86 -6.95
N THR A 74 10.07 12.30 -7.40
CA THR A 74 9.23 13.23 -6.71
C THR A 74 8.35 12.42 -5.77
N LEU A 75 8.35 12.84 -4.50
CA LEU A 75 7.40 12.36 -3.53
C LEU A 75 5.97 12.37 -4.10
N ILE A 76 5.19 11.36 -3.74
CA ILE A 76 3.78 11.30 -4.08
C ILE A 76 3.02 12.10 -3.02
N PRO A 77 2.43 13.27 -3.35
CA PRO A 77 1.69 14.05 -2.38
C PRO A 77 0.39 13.33 -2.00
N VAL A 78 0.22 13.06 -0.70
CA VAL A 78 -1.02 12.45 -0.16
C VAL A 78 -1.82 13.50 0.60
N ARG A 79 -1.13 14.26 1.45
CA ARG A 79 -1.66 15.43 2.16
C ARG A 79 -0.52 16.43 2.31
N THR A 80 -0.63 17.62 1.75
CA THR A 80 0.47 18.60 1.77
C THR A 80 0.40 19.58 2.95
N GLY A 81 -0.74 19.66 3.63
CA GLY A 81 -0.93 20.52 4.79
C GLY A 81 -0.49 19.87 6.10
N GLY A 82 -0.02 20.69 7.04
CA GLY A 82 0.32 20.33 8.41
C GLY A 82 1.42 21.22 8.97
N SER A 83 1.49 21.38 10.30
CA SER A 83 2.53 22.18 10.97
C SER A 83 3.71 21.36 11.50
N GLN A 84 3.52 20.05 11.65
CA GLN A 84 4.52 19.15 12.19
C GLN A 84 5.34 18.43 11.10
N PRO A 85 6.48 17.79 11.45
CA PRO A 85 7.28 17.02 10.49
C PRO A 85 6.47 15.99 9.69
N PRO A 86 6.73 15.82 8.38
CA PRO A 86 5.96 14.94 7.52
C PRO A 86 6.02 13.46 7.93
N LEU A 87 4.94 12.74 7.63
CA LEU A 87 4.90 11.29 7.59
C LEU A 87 5.26 10.79 6.19
N PHE A 88 6.25 9.90 6.11
CA PHE A 88 6.63 9.23 4.87
C PHE A 88 6.02 7.82 4.81
N LEU A 89 5.21 7.56 3.78
CA LEU A 89 4.61 6.26 3.50
C LEU A 89 5.49 5.46 2.55
N VAL A 90 5.85 4.24 2.92
CA VAL A 90 6.77 3.38 2.16
C VAL A 90 6.01 2.35 1.33
N HIS A 91 6.20 2.32 0.02
CA HIS A 91 5.43 1.44 -0.89
C HIS A 91 5.46 -0.04 -0.48
N GLU A 92 4.44 -0.79 -0.89
CA GLU A 92 4.40 -2.25 -0.66
C GLU A 92 5.28 -3.00 -1.69
N PHE A 93 5.22 -4.34 -1.70
CA PHE A 93 6.20 -5.16 -2.44
C PHE A 93 6.20 -4.92 -3.96
N SER A 94 5.06 -4.51 -4.54
CA SER A 94 4.99 -4.24 -5.98
C SER A 94 5.56 -2.88 -6.37
N GLY A 95 5.96 -2.04 -5.40
CA GLY A 95 6.51 -0.72 -5.67
C GLY A 95 5.46 0.35 -5.94
N LEU A 96 4.18 0.01 -5.78
CA LEU A 96 3.06 0.86 -6.16
C LEU A 96 2.56 1.70 -4.99
N ASP A 97 2.00 2.84 -5.34
CA ASP A 97 1.49 3.89 -4.46
C ASP A 97 0.00 3.76 -4.14
N LEU A 98 -0.63 2.69 -4.62
CA LEU A 98 -2.09 2.46 -4.60
C LEU A 98 -2.76 2.73 -3.26
N TYR A 99 -2.07 2.39 -2.17
CA TYR A 99 -2.66 2.47 -0.84
C TYR A 99 -2.46 3.85 -0.19
N PHE A 100 -1.56 4.70 -0.69
CA PHE A 100 -1.24 5.96 -0.04
C PHE A 100 -2.44 6.92 0.04
N PRO A 101 -3.20 7.19 -1.04
CA PRO A 101 -4.34 8.10 -0.95
C PRO A 101 -5.49 7.54 -0.10
N ALA A 102 -5.70 6.22 -0.15
CA ALA A 102 -6.72 5.56 0.64
C ALA A 102 -6.38 5.64 2.14
N LEU A 103 -5.15 5.29 2.51
CA LEU A 103 -4.70 5.31 3.90
C LEU A 103 -4.59 6.73 4.45
N GLY A 104 -4.05 7.67 3.65
CA GLY A 104 -3.82 9.05 4.08
C GLY A 104 -5.08 9.82 4.49
N LYS A 105 -6.26 9.43 3.97
CA LYS A 105 -7.56 9.98 4.40
C LYS A 105 -7.93 9.60 5.84
N HIS A 106 -7.43 8.47 6.31
CA HIS A 106 -7.76 7.92 7.62
C HIS A 106 -6.67 8.15 8.67
N ILE A 107 -5.44 8.48 8.25
CA ILE A 107 -4.37 8.86 9.16
C ILE A 107 -4.65 10.25 9.74
N ALA A 108 -4.95 10.32 11.04
CA ALA A 108 -5.11 11.58 11.74
C ALA A 108 -3.75 12.24 12.04
N GLY A 109 -3.75 13.56 12.22
CA GLY A 109 -2.59 14.33 12.64
C GLY A 109 -2.35 15.61 11.83
N ASP A 110 -1.67 16.57 12.45
CA ASP A 110 -1.34 17.87 11.86
C ASP A 110 0.05 17.86 11.20
N PHE A 111 0.22 16.94 10.25
CA PHE A 111 1.45 16.80 9.47
C PHE A 111 1.15 16.50 8.00
N PRO A 112 2.03 16.94 7.09
CA PRO A 112 2.01 16.48 5.71
C PRO A 112 2.24 14.96 5.62
N ILE A 113 1.68 14.33 4.60
CA ILE A 113 1.89 12.93 4.26
C ILE A 113 2.42 12.85 2.83
N TYR A 114 3.56 12.18 2.68
CA TYR A 114 4.22 11.95 1.41
C TYR A 114 4.44 10.45 1.20
N GLY A 115 4.04 9.93 0.04
CA GLY A 115 4.41 8.60 -0.41
C GLY A 115 5.82 8.60 -0.99
N LEU A 116 6.63 7.62 -0.60
CA LEU A 116 7.95 7.42 -1.18
C LEU A 116 7.84 6.60 -2.48
N PRO A 117 8.50 7.03 -3.56
CA PRO A 117 8.38 6.38 -4.85
C PRO A 117 9.11 5.04 -4.87
N GLY A 118 8.46 4.03 -5.44
CA GLY A 118 9.10 2.76 -5.79
C GLY A 118 10.21 2.90 -6.84
N VAL A 119 10.83 1.77 -7.18
CA VAL A 119 11.74 1.70 -8.32
C VAL A 119 10.89 1.52 -9.58
N ALA A 120 10.99 2.48 -10.51
CA ALA A 120 10.24 2.40 -11.76
C ALA A 120 10.65 1.18 -12.60
N LEU A 121 9.68 0.62 -13.33
CA LEU A 121 9.91 -0.46 -14.28
C LEU A 121 10.94 -0.04 -15.32
N GLY A 122 12.00 -0.85 -15.50
CA GLY A 122 13.08 -0.58 -16.45
C GLY A 122 14.32 0.12 -15.85
N GLN A 123 14.27 0.55 -14.58
CA GLN A 123 15.47 1.01 -13.87
C GLN A 123 16.30 -0.16 -13.31
N PRO A 124 17.61 0.04 -13.06
CA PRO A 124 18.44 -0.95 -12.38
C PRO A 124 17.79 -1.34 -11.05
N GLN A 125 17.45 -2.62 -10.90
CA GLN A 125 16.86 -3.11 -9.67
C GLN A 125 17.90 -3.07 -8.56
N LEU A 126 17.56 -2.42 -7.45
CA LEU A 126 18.38 -2.47 -6.26
C LEU A 126 18.30 -3.88 -5.68
N HIS A 127 19.45 -4.56 -5.58
CA HIS A 127 19.51 -6.00 -5.32
C HIS A 127 19.34 -6.37 -3.84
N THR A 128 19.28 -5.39 -2.94
CA THR A 128 19.10 -5.61 -1.50
C THR A 128 18.12 -4.59 -0.91
N MET A 129 17.48 -5.00 0.19
CA MET A 129 16.60 -4.13 0.98
C MET A 129 17.36 -2.92 1.54
N GLN A 130 18.62 -3.11 1.94
CA GLN A 130 19.51 -2.06 2.41
C GLN A 130 19.72 -0.99 1.33
N CYS A 131 19.99 -1.39 0.08
CA CYS A 131 20.15 -0.46 -1.02
C CYS A 131 18.86 0.30 -1.34
N LEU A 132 17.70 -0.38 -1.29
CA LEU A 132 16.40 0.27 -1.41
C LEU A 132 16.21 1.32 -0.31
N ALA A 133 16.45 0.95 0.94
CA ALA A 133 16.33 1.87 2.06
C ALA A 133 17.29 3.06 1.95
N THR A 134 18.55 2.86 1.57
CA THR A 134 19.53 3.95 1.38
C THR A 134 19.06 4.95 0.34
N ARG A 135 18.49 4.47 -0.78
CA ARG A 135 17.88 5.35 -1.79
C ARG A 135 16.75 6.17 -1.19
N LEU A 136 15.86 5.53 -0.43
CA LEU A 136 14.70 6.18 0.18
C LEU A 136 15.10 7.19 1.27
N VAL A 137 16.15 6.91 2.05
CA VAL A 137 16.77 7.85 2.99
C VAL A 137 17.25 9.11 2.25
N GLY A 138 17.88 8.95 1.08
CA GLY A 138 18.29 10.09 0.24
C GLY A 138 17.11 11.00 -0.11
N ILE A 139 16.03 10.41 -0.60
CA ILE A 139 14.79 11.14 -0.97
C ILE A 139 14.16 11.82 0.26
N ILE A 140 14.08 11.13 1.39
CA ILE A 140 13.56 11.70 2.65
C ILE A 140 14.38 12.94 3.05
N ARG A 141 15.71 12.89 2.91
CA ARG A 141 16.60 13.98 3.31
C ARG A 141 16.56 15.21 2.42
N GLU A 142 16.15 15.06 1.16
CA GLU A 142 15.87 16.21 0.29
C GLU A 142 14.68 17.04 0.80
N VAL A 143 13.79 16.42 1.55
CA VAL A 143 12.55 17.01 2.08
C VAL A 143 12.76 17.49 3.51
N GLN A 144 13.45 16.68 4.31
CA GLN A 144 13.69 16.92 5.73
C GLN A 144 15.12 16.52 6.07
N ALA A 145 16.00 17.51 6.24
CA ALA A 145 17.43 17.29 6.44
C ALA A 145 17.76 16.56 7.75
N GLU A 146 16.96 16.78 8.80
CA GLU A 146 17.15 16.23 10.15
C GLU A 146 15.84 15.78 10.78
N GLY A 147 15.90 14.83 11.72
CA GLY A 147 14.77 14.28 12.44
C GLY A 147 14.04 15.30 13.36
N PRO A 148 12.92 14.88 13.98
CA PRO A 148 12.40 13.52 14.01
C PRO A 148 11.72 13.10 12.69
N TYR A 149 12.07 11.92 12.18
CA TYR A 149 11.46 11.35 10.98
C TYR A 149 10.26 10.48 11.35
N ARG A 150 9.12 10.67 10.66
CA ARG A 150 7.98 9.76 10.81
C ARG A 150 7.86 8.83 9.64
N LEU A 151 7.86 7.53 9.92
CA LEU A 151 7.81 6.49 8.90
C LEU A 151 6.62 5.57 9.14
N ALA A 152 5.95 5.18 8.07
CA ALA A 152 4.98 4.09 8.11
C ALA A 152 4.97 3.35 6.77
N GLY A 153 4.57 2.09 6.78
CA GLY A 153 4.41 1.33 5.55
C GLY A 153 3.53 0.12 5.76
N TRP A 154 2.80 -0.26 4.73
CA TRP A 154 1.96 -1.46 4.75
C TRP A 154 2.68 -2.66 4.16
N SER A 155 2.53 -3.84 4.79
CA SER A 155 3.11 -5.09 4.33
C SER A 155 4.65 -4.98 4.20
N PHE A 156 5.23 -5.29 3.05
CA PHE A 156 6.65 -5.08 2.76
C PHE A 156 7.10 -3.63 3.05
N GLY A 157 6.21 -2.65 2.89
CA GLY A 157 6.50 -1.25 3.21
C GLY A 157 6.87 -1.05 4.69
N GLY A 158 6.28 -1.81 5.62
CA GLY A 158 6.62 -1.74 7.05
C GLY A 158 8.03 -2.26 7.32
N VAL A 159 8.40 -3.37 6.69
CA VAL A 159 9.76 -3.93 6.75
C VAL A 159 10.78 -2.95 6.18
N LEU A 160 10.46 -2.33 5.05
CA LEU A 160 11.32 -1.35 4.41
C LEU A 160 11.40 -0.05 5.23
N ALA A 161 10.30 0.40 5.84
CA ALA A 161 10.28 1.52 6.78
C ALA A 161 11.18 1.25 7.99
N TYR A 162 11.17 0.02 8.52
CA TYR A 162 12.06 -0.38 9.61
C TYR A 162 13.54 -0.32 9.20
N GLU A 163 13.89 -0.81 8.00
CA GLU A 163 15.27 -0.70 7.50
C GLU A 163 15.70 0.76 7.30
N ILE A 164 14.82 1.63 6.77
CA ILE A 164 15.06 3.09 6.68
C ILE A 164 15.32 3.66 8.08
N ALA A 165 14.48 3.29 9.06
CA ALA A 165 14.63 3.73 10.44
C ALA A 165 15.99 3.32 11.03
N GLN A 166 16.40 2.07 10.84
CA GLN A 166 17.71 1.58 11.32
C GLN A 166 18.86 2.37 10.72
N GLN A 167 18.80 2.73 9.43
CA GLN A 167 19.83 3.54 8.80
C GLN A 167 19.86 4.99 9.31
N LEU A 168 18.70 5.59 9.58
CA LEU A 168 18.59 6.94 10.16
C LEU A 168 19.06 6.97 11.63
N ILE A 169 18.64 5.99 12.43
CA ILE A 169 19.09 5.85 13.83
C ILE A 169 20.61 5.64 13.89
N GLY A 170 21.16 4.83 12.99
CA GLY A 170 22.61 4.65 12.86
C GLY A 170 23.37 5.92 12.42
N GLN A 171 22.65 6.97 12.00
CA GLN A 171 23.16 8.30 11.68
C GLN A 171 22.76 9.33 12.75
N ASP A 172 22.51 8.88 13.98
CA ASP A 172 22.12 9.70 15.14
C ASP A 172 20.84 10.52 14.95
N GLN A 173 19.93 10.04 14.08
CA GLN A 173 18.63 10.68 13.86
C GLN A 173 17.53 10.08 14.75
N VAL A 174 16.57 10.92 15.13
CA VAL A 174 15.36 10.49 15.83
C VAL A 174 14.33 9.99 14.80
N VAL A 175 13.73 8.83 15.05
CA VAL A 175 12.68 8.24 14.21
C VAL A 175 11.48 7.89 15.07
N GLU A 176 10.29 8.28 14.62
CA GLU A 176 9.00 8.06 15.25
C GLU A 176 8.13 7.16 14.36
N PHE A 177 7.44 6.22 14.99
CA PHE A 177 6.38 5.45 14.33
C PHE A 177 5.03 5.89 14.89
N PRO A 178 4.01 6.18 14.05
CA PRO A 178 2.71 6.59 14.54
C PRO A 178 1.93 5.38 15.07
N GLU A 179 2.18 5.00 16.33
CA GLU A 179 1.61 3.81 16.98
C GLU A 179 0.07 3.81 17.03
N GLU A 180 -0.56 4.99 17.09
CA GLU A 180 -2.02 5.12 17.05
C GLU A 180 -2.62 4.95 15.65
N GLN A 181 -1.77 4.90 14.61
CA GLN A 181 -2.18 4.85 13.20
C GLN A 181 -1.90 3.48 12.56
N THR A 182 -1.79 2.42 13.35
CA THR A 182 -1.67 1.05 12.82
C THR A 182 -2.97 0.62 12.14
N VAL A 183 -2.88 -0.31 11.20
CA VAL A 183 -4.04 -0.77 10.40
C VAL A 183 -5.15 -1.33 11.28
N ASP A 184 -4.82 -2.05 12.34
CA ASP A 184 -5.79 -2.60 13.29
C ASP A 184 -6.50 -1.49 14.10
N ARG A 185 -5.79 -0.44 14.52
CA ARG A 185 -6.36 0.71 15.23
C ARG A 185 -7.25 1.56 14.34
N LEU A 186 -6.80 1.84 13.12
CA LEU A 186 -7.60 2.52 12.10
C LEU A 186 -8.88 1.73 11.79
N PHE A 187 -8.76 0.40 11.70
CA PHE A 187 -9.92 -0.47 11.50
C PHE A 187 -10.87 -0.47 12.70
N GLU A 188 -10.35 -0.49 13.94
CA GLU A 188 -11.16 -0.39 15.16
C GLU A 188 -11.93 0.93 15.23
N ALA A 189 -11.25 2.05 14.94
CA ALA A 189 -11.89 3.36 14.91
C ALA A 189 -13.02 3.40 13.88
N GLN A 190 -12.79 2.87 12.68
CA GLN A 190 -13.82 2.76 11.65
C GLN A 190 -14.99 1.86 12.08
N ALA A 191 -14.71 0.73 12.74
CA ALA A 191 -15.72 -0.19 13.24
C ALA A 191 -16.54 0.38 14.40
N GLN A 192 -15.95 1.25 15.21
CA GLN A 192 -16.66 1.97 16.26
C GLN A 192 -17.54 3.09 15.69
N ALA A 193 -17.03 3.84 14.70
CA ALA A 193 -17.75 4.94 14.08
C ALA A 193 -18.89 4.48 13.17
N HIS A 194 -18.68 3.37 12.44
CA HIS A 194 -19.60 2.89 11.40
C HIS A 194 -19.78 1.35 11.47
N PRO A 195 -20.34 0.82 12.58
CA PRO A 195 -20.40 -0.63 12.83
C PRO A 195 -21.19 -1.39 11.76
N GLU A 196 -22.29 -0.82 11.26
CA GLU A 196 -23.17 -1.46 10.27
C GLU A 196 -22.71 -1.28 8.82
N ALA A 197 -21.68 -0.46 8.57
CA ALA A 197 -21.18 -0.26 7.20
C ALA A 197 -20.46 -1.51 6.69
N THR A 198 -20.65 -1.84 5.42
CA THR A 198 -19.97 -2.99 4.78
C THR A 198 -18.45 -2.77 4.76
N ALA A 199 -17.70 -3.68 5.38
CA ALA A 199 -16.24 -3.66 5.39
C ALA A 199 -15.62 -4.52 4.29
N ALA A 200 -16.22 -5.69 4.02
CA ALA A 200 -15.67 -6.63 3.04
C ALA A 200 -16.78 -7.45 2.38
N VAL A 201 -16.58 -7.75 1.09
CA VAL A 201 -17.48 -8.59 0.28
C VAL A 201 -16.66 -9.67 -0.40
N HIS A 202 -17.17 -10.90 -0.40
CA HIS A 202 -16.60 -12.02 -1.14
C HIS A 202 -17.71 -12.88 -1.74
N GLY A 203 -17.88 -12.80 -3.05
CA GLY A 203 -19.03 -13.40 -3.73
C GLY A 203 -20.34 -12.75 -3.24
N GLN A 204 -21.30 -13.57 -2.80
CA GLN A 204 -22.58 -13.10 -2.27
C GLN A 204 -22.55 -12.79 -0.77
N GLN A 205 -21.42 -13.00 -0.10
CA GLN A 205 -21.28 -12.76 1.34
C GLN A 205 -20.68 -11.38 1.60
N SER A 206 -21.22 -10.68 2.59
CA SER A 206 -20.67 -9.42 3.10
C SER A 206 -20.48 -9.49 4.61
N LEU A 207 -19.50 -8.77 5.14
CA LEU A 207 -19.37 -8.48 6.56
C LEU A 207 -19.34 -6.98 6.77
N SER A 208 -20.06 -6.53 7.79
CA SER A 208 -19.94 -5.17 8.31
C SER A 208 -18.62 -4.98 9.06
N TYR A 209 -18.22 -3.73 9.29
CA TYR A 209 -17.05 -3.40 10.09
C TYR A 209 -17.17 -3.94 11.53
N GLY A 210 -18.35 -3.81 12.14
CA GLY A 210 -18.62 -4.32 13.48
C GLY A 210 -18.46 -5.84 13.57
N GLU A 211 -19.05 -6.58 12.63
CA GLU A 211 -18.94 -8.05 12.58
C GLU A 211 -17.50 -8.52 12.36
N LEU A 212 -16.80 -7.90 11.40
CA LEU A 212 -15.41 -8.28 11.07
C LEU A 212 -14.47 -7.96 12.25
N ASN A 213 -14.64 -6.80 12.90
CA ASN A 213 -13.87 -6.43 14.08
C ASN A 213 -14.14 -7.39 15.25
N ALA A 214 -15.41 -7.71 15.51
CA ALA A 214 -15.77 -8.65 16.58
C ALA A 214 -15.21 -10.05 16.34
N ARG A 215 -15.20 -10.53 15.09
CA ARG A 215 -14.57 -11.81 14.73
C ARG A 215 -13.06 -11.78 14.93
N ALA A 216 -12.40 -10.71 14.49
CA ALA A 216 -10.96 -10.54 14.66
C ALA A 216 -10.57 -10.46 16.14
N ASN A 217 -11.31 -9.70 16.96
CA ASN A 217 -11.06 -9.57 18.40
C ASN A 217 -11.18 -10.91 19.13
N ARG A 218 -12.21 -11.70 18.83
CA ARG A 218 -12.36 -13.04 19.43
C ARG A 218 -11.17 -13.94 19.08
N LEU A 219 -10.73 -13.94 17.83
CA LEU A 219 -9.58 -14.73 17.41
C LEU A 219 -8.27 -14.22 18.03
N ALA A 220 -8.08 -12.90 18.12
CA ALA A 220 -6.91 -12.30 18.76
C ALA A 220 -6.80 -12.71 20.23
N HIS A 221 -7.90 -12.60 20.99
CA HIS A 221 -7.95 -13.06 22.39
C HIS A 221 -7.68 -14.56 22.52
N TYR A 222 -8.20 -15.37 21.59
CA TYR A 222 -7.92 -16.81 21.57
C TYR A 222 -6.43 -17.11 21.33
N LEU A 223 -5.80 -16.45 20.34
CA LEU A 223 -4.37 -16.60 20.05
C LEU A 223 -3.51 -16.16 21.24
N MET A 224 -3.81 -15.03 21.86
CA MET A 224 -3.13 -14.58 23.07
C MET A 224 -3.32 -15.58 24.23
N GLY A 225 -4.51 -16.17 24.37
CA GLY A 225 -4.78 -17.25 25.34
C GLY A 225 -3.98 -18.53 25.08
N LEU A 226 -3.59 -18.81 23.84
CA LEU A 226 -2.65 -19.88 23.47
C LEU A 226 -1.19 -19.52 23.72
N GLY A 227 -0.90 -18.31 24.20
CA GLY A 227 0.44 -17.84 24.51
C GLY A 227 1.16 -17.16 23.35
N VAL A 228 0.46 -16.81 22.26
CA VAL A 228 1.03 -15.96 21.20
C VAL A 228 1.40 -14.61 21.79
N LYS A 229 2.66 -14.20 21.62
CA LYS A 229 3.22 -12.93 22.06
C LYS A 229 3.53 -12.03 20.87
N ALA A 230 3.81 -10.77 21.16
CA ALA A 230 4.39 -9.87 20.17
C ALA A 230 5.65 -10.52 19.55
N GLU A 231 5.85 -10.29 18.25
CA GLU A 231 6.92 -10.86 17.43
C GLU A 231 6.80 -12.36 17.08
N ASP A 232 5.85 -13.10 17.68
CA ASP A 232 5.61 -14.48 17.26
C ASP A 232 5.08 -14.53 15.81
N SER A 233 5.53 -15.55 15.08
CA SER A 233 5.08 -15.79 13.71
C SER A 233 3.86 -16.71 13.70
N VAL A 234 2.74 -16.22 13.18
CA VAL A 234 1.51 -16.99 13.01
C VAL A 234 1.28 -17.24 11.52
N ALA A 235 1.27 -18.51 11.13
CA ALA A 235 1.02 -18.92 9.75
C ALA A 235 -0.48 -19.00 9.46
N ILE A 236 -0.95 -18.36 8.38
CA ILE A 236 -2.31 -18.53 7.88
C ILE A 236 -2.28 -19.38 6.60
N LEU A 237 -3.00 -20.51 6.63
CA LEU A 237 -3.26 -21.36 5.47
C LEU A 237 -4.74 -21.30 5.08
N LEU A 238 -5.16 -20.18 4.51
CA LEU A 238 -6.53 -19.96 4.03
C LEU A 238 -6.49 -19.42 2.59
N LYS A 239 -7.44 -19.87 1.77
CA LYS A 239 -7.70 -19.25 0.46
C LYS A 239 -8.32 -17.86 0.65
N ARG A 240 -8.26 -17.03 -0.40
CA ARG A 240 -8.96 -15.72 -0.43
C ARG A 240 -10.41 -15.90 0.01
N SER A 241 -10.77 -15.25 1.11
CA SER A 241 -12.06 -15.39 1.78
C SER A 241 -12.21 -14.30 2.84
N LEU A 242 -13.44 -14.07 3.32
CA LEU A 242 -13.70 -13.18 4.46
C LEU A 242 -13.02 -13.69 5.75
N ASN A 243 -12.86 -15.01 5.88
CA ASN A 243 -12.14 -15.61 6.98
C ASN A 243 -10.65 -15.25 6.94
N LEU A 244 -10.01 -15.30 5.76
CA LEU A 244 -8.62 -14.85 5.60
C LEU A 244 -8.45 -13.41 6.11
N LEU A 245 -9.32 -12.50 5.69
CA LEU A 245 -9.28 -11.10 6.15
C LEU A 245 -9.42 -10.98 7.67
N GLY A 246 -10.41 -11.67 8.27
CA GLY A 246 -10.59 -11.66 9.72
C GLY A 246 -9.40 -12.25 10.50
N ASN A 247 -8.73 -13.27 9.94
CA ASN A 247 -7.54 -13.86 10.54
C ASN A 247 -6.33 -12.92 10.47
N GLN A 248 -6.13 -12.24 9.34
CA GLN A 248 -5.06 -11.25 9.20
C GLN A 248 -5.24 -10.10 10.19
N LEU A 249 -6.46 -9.59 10.33
CA LEU A 249 -6.77 -8.54 11.29
C LEU A 249 -6.56 -9.01 12.74
N ALA A 250 -6.90 -10.25 13.07
CA ALA A 250 -6.67 -10.82 14.40
C ALA A 250 -5.17 -10.92 14.74
N ILE A 251 -4.33 -11.35 13.80
CA ILE A 251 -2.89 -11.44 13.99
C ILE A 251 -2.27 -10.06 14.22
N ASN A 252 -2.68 -9.06 13.44
CA ASN A 252 -2.22 -7.69 13.63
C ASN A 252 -2.54 -7.17 15.03
N LYS A 253 -3.73 -7.48 15.57
CA LYS A 253 -4.14 -7.10 16.94
C LYS A 253 -3.33 -7.79 18.04
N CYS A 254 -2.71 -8.93 17.75
CA CYS A 254 -1.77 -9.58 18.68
C CYS A 254 -0.35 -8.98 18.60
N VAL A 255 -0.11 -8.00 17.70
CA VAL A 255 1.24 -7.52 17.35
C VAL A 255 2.14 -8.69 16.87
N ALA A 256 1.51 -9.70 16.29
CA ALA A 256 2.16 -10.89 15.76
C ALA A 256 2.41 -10.74 14.25
N VAL A 257 3.40 -11.46 13.74
CA VAL A 257 3.80 -11.36 12.33
C VAL A 257 3.02 -12.38 11.51
N ASN A 258 2.33 -11.91 10.47
CA ASN A 258 1.65 -12.80 9.54
C ASN A 258 2.64 -13.42 8.54
N VAL A 259 2.72 -14.74 8.50
CA VAL A 259 3.53 -15.47 7.51
C VAL A 259 2.62 -16.20 6.51
N ALA A 260 2.61 -15.73 5.27
CA ALA A 260 1.86 -16.38 4.18
C ALA A 260 2.55 -17.67 3.73
N THR A 261 1.98 -18.84 4.08
CA THR A 261 2.53 -20.15 3.68
C THR A 261 1.91 -20.63 2.37
N GLY A 262 2.32 -20.03 1.24
CA GLY A 262 1.87 -20.41 -0.11
C GLY A 262 2.96 -21.03 -1.00
N GLN A 263 4.20 -21.14 -0.53
CA GLN A 263 5.31 -21.76 -1.26
C GLN A 263 6.14 -22.67 -0.33
N PRO A 264 6.74 -23.76 -0.84
CA PRO A 264 7.45 -24.72 0.00
C PRO A 264 8.66 -24.05 0.65
N THR A 265 8.65 -24.07 1.99
CA THR A 265 9.73 -23.86 2.96
C THR A 265 11.08 -23.42 2.40
N ARG A 266 11.46 -22.17 2.72
CA ARG A 266 12.78 -21.83 3.27
C ARG A 266 12.68 -20.53 4.07
N ARG A 267 13.03 -20.65 5.36
CA ARG A 267 13.32 -19.60 6.37
C ARG A 267 13.17 -18.16 5.87
N LEU A 268 12.13 -17.46 6.29
CA LEU A 268 12.06 -16.01 6.21
C LEU A 268 11.89 -15.45 7.63
N LYS A 269 12.92 -14.72 8.06
CA LYS A 269 12.95 -13.95 9.31
C LYS A 269 12.22 -12.63 9.09
N ARG A 270 11.44 -12.23 10.11
CA ARG A 270 11.01 -10.87 10.50
C ARG A 270 10.20 -10.05 9.46
N GLN A 271 8.98 -9.69 9.85
CA GLN A 271 8.30 -8.47 9.38
C GLN A 271 7.71 -7.79 10.62
N ILE A 272 8.06 -6.53 10.89
CA ILE A 272 7.42 -5.65 11.87
C ILE A 272 6.47 -4.75 11.08
#